data_AF-A0A2R6QAC1-F1
#
_entry.id   AF-A0A2R6QAC1-F1
#
_cell.length_a   1.000
_cell.length_b   1.000
_cell.length_c   1.000
_cell.angle_alpha   90.00
_cell.angle_beta   90.00
_cell.angle_gamma   90.00
#
_symmetry.space_group_name_H-M   'P 1'
#
loop_
_entity.id
_entity.type
_entity.pdbx_description
1 polymer ?
#
loop_
_entity_poly.entity_id
_entity_poly.type
_entity_poly.pdbx_seq_one_letter_code
_entity_poly.pdbx_strand_id
1 'polypeptide(L)'
;MADDKEMSAPVVDTNDAVTGHIISTTIGGKNGEPKQTISYMAERVVGTGSFGVVFQAKCLETGETVAIKKVLQDRRYKNRELQLMRTMDHPNVVSLKHCFFSTTSKNELFLNLVMEYVPESMYRVLKHYSNLNQTIPLIYVKLYTYQIFRGLAYMHTVPGVCHRDLKPQNVLVDPISHQVKICDFGSAKMLVKGEANISYICSRFYRAPELIFGATEYTTSIDIWSAGCVLAELLLGQPLFPGENAVGQLVEIIKVLGTPTREEIRCMNPNYTDFRFPQIKAHPWHKVWFLFYHEVMTSLFPFHCNMKHFGLRLCFQVFHKRMPPEAIDLASRLLQYSPSLRCTALEACAHPFFDELRDPNARLPNGRSLPPLFNFKQELSGASPELVSRLIPEHVRRQMGLNIFPSVT
;
A
#
# COMPACT_ATOMS: atom_id res chain seq x y z
N MET A 1 8.76 -22.74 -30.50
CA MET A 1 8.61 -21.60 -31.42
C MET A 1 7.13 -21.42 -31.65
N ALA A 2 6.52 -20.44 -30.96
CA ALA A 2 5.16 -20.01 -31.19
C ALA A 2 5.21 -18.48 -31.24
N ASP A 3 4.65 -17.92 -32.31
CA ASP A 3 4.66 -16.50 -32.65
C ASP A 3 4.04 -15.64 -31.53
N ASP A 4 4.88 -14.88 -30.83
CA ASP A 4 4.47 -13.66 -30.13
C ASP A 4 4.13 -12.60 -31.19
N LYS A 5 2.89 -12.63 -31.71
CA LYS A 5 2.38 -11.53 -32.53
C LYS A 5 2.33 -10.27 -31.67
N GLU A 6 3.33 -9.41 -31.88
CA GLU A 6 3.46 -8.07 -31.34
C GLU A 6 2.13 -7.30 -31.41
N MET A 7 1.57 -7.02 -30.24
CA MET A 7 0.52 -6.02 -30.10
C MET A 7 1.21 -4.66 -29.98
N SER A 8 1.56 -4.06 -31.12
CA SER A 8 2.14 -2.71 -31.18
C SER A 8 1.14 -1.69 -30.63
N ALA A 9 1.44 -1.03 -29.52
CA ALA A 9 0.58 0.04 -29.01
C ALA A 9 0.62 1.25 -29.98
N PRO A 10 -0.52 1.94 -30.20
CA PRO A 10 -0.60 3.06 -31.14
C PRO A 10 0.29 4.23 -30.72
N VAL A 11 0.84 4.98 -31.68
CA VAL A 11 1.59 6.23 -31.46
C VAL A 11 0.72 7.43 -31.85
N VAL A 12 0.65 8.45 -31.00
CA VAL A 12 -0.18 9.65 -31.17
C VAL A 12 0.68 10.92 -31.07
N ASP A 13 0.53 11.87 -31.99
CA ASP A 13 1.18 13.18 -31.87
C ASP A 13 0.37 14.09 -30.93
N THR A 14 1.05 14.73 -29.97
CA THR A 14 0.40 15.63 -28.99
C THR A 14 1.14 16.98 -28.87
N ASN A 15 0.37 18.08 -28.81
CA ASN A 15 0.89 19.42 -28.48
C ASN A 15 1.17 19.53 -26.96
N ASP A 16 2.19 20.31 -26.59
CA ASP A 16 2.85 20.31 -25.27
C ASP A 16 2.02 20.88 -24.08
N ALA A 17 0.74 21.22 -24.27
CA ALA A 17 -0.16 21.69 -23.20
C ALA A 17 -1.07 20.55 -22.70
N VAL A 18 -1.36 20.51 -21.40
CA VAL A 18 -1.70 19.24 -20.72
C VAL A 18 -3.13 19.16 -20.18
N THR A 19 -3.81 20.29 -19.96
CA THR A 19 -5.21 20.34 -19.49
C THR A 19 -6.12 20.87 -20.58
N GLY A 20 -7.27 20.22 -20.80
CA GLY A 20 -8.23 20.54 -21.85
C GLY A 20 -7.91 19.94 -23.23
N HIS A 21 -6.75 19.29 -23.39
CA HIS A 21 -6.40 18.60 -24.63
C HIS A 21 -7.10 17.25 -24.76
N ILE A 22 -7.58 16.97 -25.96
CA ILE A 22 -8.12 15.67 -26.35
C ILE A 22 -6.97 14.83 -26.88
N ILE A 23 -6.77 13.67 -26.27
CA ILE A 23 -5.80 12.65 -26.68
C ILE A 23 -6.59 11.51 -27.31
N SER A 24 -6.56 11.40 -28.64
CA SER A 24 -7.22 10.30 -29.37
C SER A 24 -6.22 9.19 -29.69
N THR A 25 -6.60 7.95 -29.41
CA THR A 25 -5.76 6.77 -29.64
C THR A 25 -6.59 5.62 -30.21
N THR A 26 -6.00 4.82 -31.08
CA THR A 26 -6.69 3.65 -31.66
C THR A 26 -6.30 2.39 -30.90
N ILE A 27 -7.24 1.85 -30.13
CA ILE A 27 -7.04 0.60 -29.41
C ILE A 27 -7.32 -0.56 -30.38
N GLY A 28 -6.38 -1.50 -30.47
CA GLY A 28 -6.57 -2.73 -31.22
C GLY A 28 -7.69 -3.56 -30.61
N GLY A 29 -8.63 -4.03 -31.43
CA GLY A 29 -9.68 -4.91 -30.94
C GLY A 29 -9.11 -6.23 -30.43
N LYS A 30 -9.50 -6.64 -29.23
CA LYS A 30 -9.19 -7.97 -28.69
C LYS A 30 -10.15 -8.98 -29.32
N ASN A 31 -9.69 -10.20 -29.57
CA ASN A 31 -10.54 -11.34 -29.96
C ASN A 31 -11.39 -11.14 -31.25
N GLY A 32 -10.90 -10.37 -32.23
CA GLY A 32 -11.59 -10.15 -33.51
C GLY A 32 -12.53 -8.94 -33.55
N GLU A 33 -12.60 -8.16 -32.47
CA GLU A 33 -13.29 -6.86 -32.45
C GLU A 33 -12.62 -5.85 -33.42
N PRO A 34 -13.40 -4.90 -34.01
CA PRO A 34 -12.84 -3.83 -34.81
C PRO A 34 -11.95 -2.90 -33.96
N LYS A 35 -10.96 -2.28 -34.60
CA LYS A 35 -10.18 -1.21 -33.97
C LYS A 35 -11.11 -0.08 -33.56
N GLN A 36 -11.01 0.36 -32.31
CA GLN A 36 -11.80 1.46 -31.78
C GLN A 36 -10.92 2.67 -31.53
N THR A 37 -11.35 3.83 -31.99
CA THR A 37 -10.74 5.11 -31.61
C THR A 37 -11.36 5.54 -30.29
N ILE A 38 -10.52 5.78 -29.27
CA ILE A 38 -10.92 6.29 -27.98
C ILE A 38 -10.22 7.62 -27.72
N SER A 39 -10.95 8.57 -27.15
CA SER A 39 -10.52 9.94 -26.94
C SER A 39 -10.60 10.30 -25.46
N TYR A 40 -9.52 10.86 -24.93
CA TYR A 40 -9.40 11.27 -23.54
C TYR A 40 -9.27 12.78 -23.43
N MET A 41 -10.17 13.42 -22.70
CA MET A 41 -10.01 14.81 -22.31
C MET A 41 -9.27 14.87 -20.98
N ALA A 42 -8.02 15.35 -20.99
CA ALA A 42 -7.24 15.53 -19.77
C ALA A 42 -7.82 16.70 -18.95
N GLU A 43 -8.29 16.43 -17.73
CA GLU A 43 -8.99 17.41 -16.90
C GLU A 43 -8.02 18.14 -15.97
N ARG A 44 -7.20 17.39 -15.23
CA ARG A 44 -6.26 17.95 -14.25
C ARG A 44 -5.09 17.03 -13.93
N VAL A 45 -3.97 17.62 -13.52
CA VAL A 45 -2.85 16.89 -12.93
C VAL A 45 -3.24 16.41 -11.53
N VAL A 46 -3.09 15.11 -11.28
CA VAL A 46 -3.38 14.49 -9.96
C VAL A 46 -2.13 13.98 -9.26
N GLY A 47 -1.01 13.82 -9.98
CA GLY A 47 0.27 13.46 -9.39
C GLY A 47 1.44 13.86 -10.28
N THR A 48 2.55 14.27 -9.66
CA THR A 48 3.85 14.50 -10.31
C THR A 48 4.88 13.69 -9.56
N GLY A 49 5.72 12.96 -10.29
CA GLY A 49 6.78 12.14 -9.71
C GLY A 49 8.05 12.18 -10.55
N SER A 50 9.12 11.56 -10.05
CA SER A 50 10.41 11.48 -10.74
C SER A 50 10.34 10.82 -12.12
N PHE A 51 9.32 10.00 -12.36
CA PHE A 51 9.19 9.19 -13.58
C PHE A 51 8.15 9.74 -14.58
N GLY A 52 7.42 10.80 -14.23
CA GLY A 52 6.41 11.37 -15.10
C GLY A 52 5.26 12.06 -14.37
N VAL A 53 4.16 12.24 -15.09
CA VAL A 53 2.99 12.98 -14.62
C VAL A 53 1.74 12.12 -14.77
N VAL A 54 0.84 12.22 -13.79
CA VAL A 54 -0.45 11.53 -13.78
C VAL A 54 -1.57 12.55 -13.92
N PHE A 55 -2.47 12.32 -14.87
CA PHE A 55 -3.64 13.15 -15.11
C PHE A 55 -4.92 12.37 -14.82
N GLN A 56 -5.90 13.05 -14.22
CA GLN A 56 -7.28 12.63 -14.35
C GLN A 56 -7.75 13.03 -15.75
N ALA A 57 -8.39 12.10 -16.44
CA ALA A 57 -8.98 12.35 -17.75
C ALA A 57 -10.38 11.73 -17.84
N LYS A 58 -11.21 12.24 -18.75
CA LYS A 58 -12.51 11.67 -19.08
C LYS A 58 -12.45 11.00 -20.45
N CYS A 59 -12.83 9.74 -20.51
CA CYS A 59 -13.06 9.02 -21.75
C CYS A 59 -14.33 9.59 -22.41
N LEU A 60 -14.21 10.14 -23.61
CA LEU A 60 -15.32 10.85 -24.25
C LEU A 60 -16.41 9.89 -24.78
N GLU A 61 -16.02 8.69 -25.18
CA GLU A 61 -16.90 7.67 -25.74
C GLU A 61 -17.75 6.97 -24.67
N THR A 62 -17.20 6.82 -23.46
CA THR A 62 -17.88 6.09 -22.35
C THR A 62 -18.32 7.01 -21.21
N GLY A 63 -17.82 8.24 -21.16
CA GLY A 63 -17.97 9.14 -20.02
C GLY A 63 -17.17 8.75 -18.77
N GLU A 64 -16.43 7.63 -18.80
CA GLU A 64 -15.67 7.11 -17.66
C GLU A 64 -14.48 8.01 -17.31
N THR A 65 -14.30 8.31 -16.02
CA THR A 65 -13.10 8.96 -15.51
C THR A 65 -11.96 7.94 -15.35
N VAL A 66 -10.79 8.28 -15.88
CA VAL A 66 -9.57 7.44 -15.87
C VAL A 66 -8.37 8.23 -15.33
N ALA A 67 -7.34 7.50 -14.92
CA ALA A 67 -6.03 8.06 -14.62
C ALA A 67 -5.05 7.71 -15.75
N ILE A 68 -4.36 8.71 -16.30
CA ILE A 68 -3.35 8.53 -17.35
C ILE A 68 -1.99 8.90 -16.79
N LYS A 69 -1.10 7.92 -16.62
CA LYS A 69 0.30 8.14 -16.24
C LYS A 69 1.15 8.23 -17.51
N LYS A 70 1.66 9.42 -17.80
CA LYS A 70 2.56 9.71 -18.93
C LYS A 70 4.00 9.67 -18.45
N VAL A 71 4.79 8.73 -18.97
CA VAL A 71 6.20 8.53 -18.62
C VAL A 71 7.08 8.63 -19.86
N LEU A 72 8.27 9.21 -19.74
CA LEU A 72 9.22 9.24 -20.84
C LEU A 72 9.68 7.82 -21.16
N GLN A 73 9.68 7.46 -22.44
CA GLN A 73 9.99 6.12 -22.91
C GLN A 73 11.31 6.10 -23.71
N ASP A 74 12.32 5.44 -23.17
CA ASP A 74 13.50 5.06 -23.97
C ASP A 74 13.10 3.94 -24.94
N ARG A 75 13.32 4.16 -26.23
CA ARG A 75 12.98 3.21 -27.31
C ARG A 75 13.72 1.88 -27.18
N ARG A 76 14.85 1.85 -26.47
CA ARG A 76 15.71 0.67 -26.33
C ARG A 76 15.26 -0.30 -25.23
N TYR A 77 14.42 0.16 -24.30
CA TYR A 77 14.08 -0.60 -23.10
C TYR A 77 12.58 -0.84 -22.99
N LYS A 78 12.18 -2.05 -22.60
CA LYS A 78 10.79 -2.32 -22.21
C LYS A 78 10.50 -1.66 -20.86
N ASN A 79 9.34 -1.04 -20.73
CA ASN A 79 8.92 -0.45 -19.48
C ASN A 79 8.48 -1.55 -18.49
N ARG A 80 9.22 -1.71 -17.39
CA ARG A 80 8.94 -2.73 -16.36
C ARG A 80 7.58 -2.54 -15.71
N GLU A 81 7.17 -1.31 -15.42
CA GLU A 81 5.87 -1.02 -14.80
C GLU A 81 4.72 -1.49 -15.71
N LEU A 82 4.78 -1.21 -17.02
CA LEU A 82 3.81 -1.75 -17.98
C LEU A 82 3.78 -3.28 -17.99
N GLN A 83 4.93 -3.94 -17.98
CA GLN A 83 5.00 -5.41 -17.98
C GLN A 83 4.34 -6.01 -16.74
N LEU A 84 4.60 -5.44 -15.56
CA LEU A 84 4.00 -5.88 -14.30
C LEU A 84 2.49 -5.63 -14.29
N MET A 85 2.04 -4.44 -14.68
CA MET A 85 0.61 -4.12 -14.67
C MET A 85 -0.21 -5.01 -15.60
N ARG A 86 0.37 -5.52 -16.69
CA ARG A 86 -0.30 -6.47 -17.59
C ARG A 86 -0.54 -7.85 -16.98
N THR A 87 0.18 -8.22 -15.92
CA THR A 87 0.05 -9.53 -15.26
C THR A 87 -0.77 -9.46 -13.96
N MET A 88 -1.26 -8.29 -13.58
CA MET A 88 -1.97 -8.08 -12.33
C MET A 88 -3.45 -7.73 -12.55
N ASP A 89 -4.34 -8.50 -11.93
CA ASP A 89 -5.78 -8.25 -11.90
C ASP A 89 -6.34 -8.64 -10.53
N HIS A 90 -6.59 -7.64 -9.68
CA HIS A 90 -7.07 -7.86 -8.31
C HIS A 90 -7.86 -6.65 -7.81
N PRO A 91 -8.98 -6.82 -7.05
CA PRO A 91 -9.81 -5.71 -6.58
C PRO A 91 -9.05 -4.65 -5.76
N ASN A 92 -7.97 -5.04 -5.08
CA ASN A 92 -7.13 -4.16 -4.27
C ASN A 92 -5.81 -3.71 -4.93
N VAL A 93 -5.70 -3.87 -6.25
CA VAL A 93 -4.56 -3.41 -7.07
C VAL A 93 -5.15 -2.59 -8.21
N VAL A 94 -4.53 -1.43 -8.55
CA VAL A 94 -5.00 -0.62 -9.67
C VAL A 94 -4.83 -1.37 -10.99
N SER A 95 -5.92 -1.44 -11.76
CA SER A 95 -6.00 -2.11 -13.05
C SER A 95 -5.52 -1.20 -14.19
N LEU A 96 -4.71 -1.78 -15.09
CA LEU A 96 -4.39 -1.19 -16.38
C LEU A 96 -5.50 -1.50 -17.38
N LYS A 97 -6.16 -0.47 -17.90
CA LYS A 97 -7.17 -0.61 -18.96
C LYS A 97 -6.50 -0.89 -20.31
N HIS A 98 -5.55 -0.04 -20.68
CA HIS A 98 -4.70 -0.18 -21.87
C HIS A 98 -3.54 0.84 -21.81
N CYS A 99 -2.71 0.87 -22.85
CA CYS A 99 -1.63 1.83 -22.99
C CYS A 99 -1.50 2.30 -24.43
N PHE A 100 -0.93 3.49 -24.61
CA PHE A 100 -0.57 4.03 -25.92
C PHE A 100 0.70 4.86 -25.83
N PHE A 101 1.39 5.02 -26.96
CA PHE A 101 2.54 5.90 -27.05
C PHE A 101 2.13 7.27 -27.58
N SER A 102 2.84 8.31 -27.17
CA SER A 102 2.69 9.64 -27.74
C SER A 102 4.04 10.27 -28.01
N THR A 103 4.16 11.06 -29.07
CA THR A 103 5.34 11.87 -29.38
C THR A 103 5.08 13.35 -29.10
N THR A 104 6.11 14.05 -28.64
CA THR A 104 6.10 15.51 -28.54
C THR A 104 6.63 16.14 -29.82
N SER A 105 6.45 17.45 -29.95
CA SER A 105 7.04 18.28 -31.01
C SER A 105 8.56 18.11 -31.15
N LYS A 106 9.25 17.73 -30.06
CA LYS A 106 10.69 17.46 -29.98
C LYS A 106 11.06 16.00 -30.29
N ASN A 107 10.13 15.20 -30.80
CA ASN A 107 10.29 13.77 -31.11
C ASN A 107 10.66 12.91 -29.87
N GLU A 108 10.29 13.36 -28.67
CA GLU A 108 10.43 12.56 -27.45
C GLU A 108 9.26 11.58 -27.36
N LEU A 109 9.58 10.30 -27.16
CA LEU A 109 8.58 9.25 -27.04
C LEU A 109 8.12 9.12 -25.59
N PHE A 110 6.81 9.11 -25.37
CA PHE A 110 6.19 8.87 -24.09
C PHE A 110 5.29 7.64 -24.14
N LEU A 111 5.29 6.88 -23.05
CA LEU A 111 4.33 5.83 -22.77
C LEU A 111 3.22 6.38 -21.87
N ASN A 112 1.97 6.17 -22.26
CA ASN A 112 0.79 6.58 -21.52
C ASN A 112 0.08 5.31 -21.02
N LEU A 113 0.02 5.15 -19.70
CA LEU A 113 -0.68 4.06 -19.03
C LEU A 113 -2.07 4.55 -18.63
N VAL A 114 -3.12 3.99 -19.24
CA VAL A 114 -4.51 4.32 -18.90
C VAL A 114 -5.01 3.32 -17.87
N MET A 115 -5.34 3.84 -16.70
CA MET A 115 -5.70 3.09 -15.50
C MET A 115 -7.09 3.49 -15.04
N GLU A 116 -7.71 2.66 -14.22
CA GLU A 116 -8.88 3.10 -13.45
C GLU A 116 -8.54 4.31 -12.57
N TYR A 117 -9.50 5.22 -12.41
CA TYR A 117 -9.37 6.36 -11.51
C TYR A 117 -9.96 6.02 -10.14
N VAL A 118 -9.22 6.35 -9.08
CA VAL A 118 -9.69 6.29 -7.70
C VAL A 118 -9.57 7.70 -7.10
N PRO A 119 -10.63 8.27 -6.48
CA PRO A 119 -10.68 9.69 -6.18
C PRO A 119 -9.63 10.21 -5.19
N GLU A 120 -9.37 9.45 -4.12
CA GLU A 120 -8.52 9.90 -3.02
C GLU A 120 -7.32 8.98 -2.82
N SER A 121 -6.27 9.54 -2.21
CA SER A 121 -5.20 8.75 -1.63
C SER A 121 -5.39 8.64 -0.12
N MET A 122 -4.88 7.57 0.47
CA MET A 122 -4.89 7.38 1.91
C MET A 122 -4.17 8.51 2.64
N TYR A 123 -3.14 9.08 2.03
CA TYR A 123 -2.48 10.30 2.53
C TYR A 123 -3.46 11.48 2.66
N ARG A 124 -4.34 11.70 1.68
CA ARG A 124 -5.35 12.77 1.76
C ARG A 124 -6.41 12.47 2.81
N VAL A 125 -6.78 11.20 2.99
CA VAL A 125 -7.66 10.78 4.09
C VAL A 125 -7.01 11.09 5.45
N LEU A 126 -5.75 10.70 5.66
CA LEU A 126 -4.99 11.04 6.87
C LEU A 126 -4.95 12.55 7.13
N LYS A 127 -4.61 13.34 6.10
CA LYS A 127 -4.54 14.79 6.20
C LYS A 127 -5.91 15.42 6.52
N HIS A 128 -7.00 14.90 5.96
CA HIS A 128 -8.35 15.36 6.26
C HIS A 128 -8.68 15.22 7.75
N TYR A 129 -8.48 14.02 8.31
CA TYR A 129 -8.73 13.78 9.74
C TYR A 129 -7.78 14.58 10.64
N SER A 130 -6.49 14.66 10.27
CA SER A 130 -5.50 15.48 10.99
C SER A 130 -5.88 16.95 11.03
N ASN A 131 -6.30 17.55 9.90
CA ASN A 131 -6.76 18.94 9.84
C ASN A 131 -8.01 19.22 10.69
N LEU A 132 -8.85 18.20 10.91
CA LEU A 132 -10.02 18.27 11.78
C LEU A 132 -9.68 17.99 13.26
N ASN A 133 -8.40 17.73 13.58
CA ASN A 133 -7.95 17.25 14.90
C ASN A 133 -8.70 15.99 15.35
N GLN A 134 -9.03 15.12 14.40
CA GLN A 134 -9.73 13.86 14.64
C GLN A 134 -8.84 12.67 14.29
N THR A 135 -9.08 11.56 14.96
CA THR A 135 -8.50 10.27 14.58
C THR A 135 -9.40 9.57 13.57
N ILE A 136 -8.80 8.76 12.70
CA ILE A 136 -9.57 7.94 11.76
C ILE A 136 -10.37 6.90 12.58
N PRO A 137 -11.69 6.77 12.36
CA PRO A 137 -12.49 5.73 13.00
C PRO A 137 -11.87 4.34 12.81
N LEU A 138 -11.78 3.58 13.91
CA LEU A 138 -11.06 2.29 13.94
C LEU A 138 -11.57 1.29 12.88
N ILE A 139 -12.86 1.28 12.59
CA ILE A 139 -13.45 0.44 11.54
C ILE A 139 -12.85 0.73 10.16
N TYR A 140 -12.54 2.00 9.85
CA TYR A 140 -11.87 2.36 8.59
C TYR A 140 -10.40 1.95 8.62
N VAL A 141 -9.71 2.06 9.76
CA VAL A 141 -8.34 1.54 9.90
C VAL A 141 -8.31 0.04 9.61
N LYS A 142 -9.19 -0.74 10.25
CA LYS A 142 -9.34 -2.18 9.98
C LYS A 142 -9.63 -2.44 8.51
N LEU A 143 -10.63 -1.77 7.96
CA LEU A 143 -11.09 -1.98 6.58
C LEU A 143 -10.01 -1.67 5.55
N TYR A 144 -9.29 -0.56 5.70
CA TYR A 144 -8.27 -0.15 4.76
C TYR A 144 -7.01 -1.01 4.89
N THR A 145 -6.55 -1.28 6.10
CA THR A 145 -5.37 -2.13 6.32
C THR A 145 -5.62 -3.56 5.85
N TYR A 146 -6.81 -4.12 6.07
CA TYR A 146 -7.16 -5.45 5.56
C TYR A 146 -7.04 -5.52 4.04
N GLN A 147 -7.58 -4.53 3.34
CA GLN A 147 -7.52 -4.46 1.88
C GLN A 147 -6.11 -4.24 1.33
N ILE A 148 -5.25 -3.48 2.04
CA ILE A 148 -3.81 -3.37 1.72
C ILE A 148 -3.17 -4.75 1.80
N PHE A 149 -3.34 -5.47 2.91
CA PHE A 149 -2.76 -6.80 3.06
C PHE A 149 -3.32 -7.79 2.03
N ARG A 150 -4.58 -7.68 1.66
CA ARG A 150 -5.15 -8.50 0.60
C ARG A 150 -4.50 -8.23 -0.75
N GLY A 151 -4.29 -6.96 -1.10
CA GLY A 151 -3.56 -6.57 -2.31
C GLY A 151 -2.11 -7.08 -2.31
N LEU A 152 -1.40 -6.95 -1.19
CA LEU A 152 -0.04 -7.47 -1.04
C LEU A 152 0.01 -9.01 -1.11
N ALA A 153 -0.93 -9.72 -0.51
CA ALA A 153 -1.01 -11.17 -0.58
C ALA A 153 -1.15 -11.64 -2.03
N TYR A 154 -2.00 -10.98 -2.82
CA TYR A 154 -2.08 -11.22 -4.26
C TYR A 154 -0.74 -10.97 -4.95
N MET A 155 -0.16 -9.77 -4.79
CA MET A 155 1.09 -9.38 -5.48
C MET A 155 2.26 -10.30 -5.13
N HIS A 156 2.38 -10.71 -3.87
CA HIS A 156 3.48 -11.54 -3.38
C HIS A 156 3.34 -13.00 -3.80
N THR A 157 2.12 -13.55 -3.75
CA THR A 157 1.88 -14.98 -3.98
C THR A 157 1.71 -15.32 -5.46
N VAL A 158 1.02 -14.46 -6.23
CA VAL A 158 0.57 -14.83 -7.59
C VAL A 158 1.63 -14.46 -8.64
N PRO A 159 2.03 -13.19 -8.84
CA PRO A 159 3.10 -12.84 -9.76
C PRO A 159 4.50 -12.74 -9.11
N GLY A 160 4.63 -12.87 -7.78
CA GLY A 160 5.93 -12.75 -7.10
C GLY A 160 6.51 -11.32 -7.12
N VAL A 161 5.65 -10.30 -7.13
CA VAL A 161 6.02 -8.89 -7.27
C VAL A 161 6.14 -8.24 -5.90
N CYS A 162 7.30 -7.64 -5.63
CA CYS A 162 7.48 -6.72 -4.51
C CYS A 162 7.20 -5.27 -4.98
N HIS A 163 6.40 -4.52 -4.23
CA HIS A 163 6.00 -3.16 -4.55
C HIS A 163 7.16 -2.16 -4.36
N ARG A 164 7.91 -2.27 -3.25
CA ARG A 164 9.12 -1.50 -2.91
C ARG A 164 8.95 0.00 -2.71
N ASP A 165 7.72 0.52 -2.75
CA ASP A 165 7.42 1.91 -2.37
C ASP A 165 6.00 2.06 -1.78
N LEU A 166 5.59 1.12 -0.92
CA LEU A 166 4.27 1.17 -0.30
C LEU A 166 4.25 2.28 0.76
N LYS A 167 3.29 3.20 0.63
CA LYS A 167 3.11 4.39 1.48
C LYS A 167 1.69 4.95 1.28
N PRO A 168 1.17 5.81 2.17
CA PRO A 168 -0.19 6.34 2.06
C PRO A 168 -0.48 7.08 0.75
N GLN A 169 0.53 7.64 0.08
CA GLN A 169 0.35 8.29 -1.22
C GLN A 169 0.08 7.27 -2.36
N ASN A 170 0.59 6.05 -2.21
CA ASN A 170 0.49 4.96 -3.20
C ASN A 170 -0.61 3.93 -2.85
N VAL A 171 -1.47 4.29 -1.89
CA VAL A 171 -2.69 3.55 -1.57
C VAL A 171 -3.86 4.47 -1.84
N LEU A 172 -4.67 4.13 -2.82
CA LEU A 172 -5.85 4.88 -3.21
C LEU A 172 -7.08 4.36 -2.47
N VAL A 173 -8.03 5.26 -2.21
CA VAL A 173 -9.27 4.97 -1.50
C VAL A 173 -10.41 5.67 -2.24
N ASP A 174 -11.49 4.94 -2.50
CA ASP A 174 -12.78 5.54 -2.84
C ASP A 174 -13.55 5.83 -1.54
N PRO A 175 -13.78 7.10 -1.15
CA PRO A 175 -14.45 7.42 0.11
C PRO A 175 -15.93 7.01 0.17
N ILE A 176 -16.56 6.70 -0.97
CA ILE A 176 -17.98 6.33 -1.05
C ILE A 176 -18.13 4.82 -0.87
N SER A 177 -17.34 4.03 -1.59
CA SER A 177 -17.39 2.57 -1.55
C SER A 177 -16.44 1.96 -0.51
N HIS A 178 -15.48 2.75 -0.02
CA HIS A 178 -14.35 2.32 0.81
C HIS A 178 -13.47 1.24 0.18
N GLN A 179 -13.51 1.12 -1.16
CA GLN A 179 -12.60 0.28 -1.92
C GLN A 179 -11.17 0.86 -1.85
N VAL A 180 -10.20 0.02 -1.51
CA VAL A 180 -8.77 0.38 -1.47
C VAL A 180 -8.02 -0.26 -2.62
N LYS A 181 -7.11 0.48 -3.26
CA LYS A 181 -6.28 -0.02 -4.36
C LYS A 181 -4.83 0.45 -4.23
N ILE A 182 -3.89 -0.50 -4.28
CA ILE A 182 -2.44 -0.21 -4.36
C ILE A 182 -2.11 0.27 -5.78
N CYS A 183 -1.34 1.35 -5.89
CA CYS A 183 -0.95 1.95 -7.16
C CYS A 183 0.56 2.31 -7.21
N ASP A 184 1.02 2.77 -8.38
CA ASP A 184 2.41 3.19 -8.65
C ASP A 184 3.45 2.05 -8.59
N PHE A 185 3.51 1.27 -9.67
CA PHE A 185 4.43 0.14 -9.80
C PHE A 185 5.78 0.51 -10.43
N GLY A 186 6.12 1.80 -10.51
CA GLY A 186 7.39 2.26 -11.08
C GLY A 186 8.62 1.69 -10.35
N SER A 187 8.50 1.55 -9.02
CA SER A 187 9.52 0.95 -8.17
C SER A 187 9.39 -0.57 -8.05
N ALA A 188 8.27 -1.18 -8.45
CA ALA A 188 8.01 -2.59 -8.25
C ALA A 188 8.96 -3.49 -9.08
N LYS A 189 9.24 -4.70 -8.58
CA LYS A 189 10.07 -5.71 -9.28
C LYS A 189 9.64 -7.12 -8.85
N MET A 190 9.68 -8.08 -9.77
CA MET A 190 9.71 -9.49 -9.40
C MET A 190 11.07 -9.81 -8.76
N LEU A 191 11.07 -10.27 -7.51
CA LEU A 191 12.29 -10.61 -6.81
C LEU A 191 12.66 -12.07 -7.07
N VAL A 192 13.89 -12.29 -7.55
CA VAL A 192 14.43 -13.62 -7.82
C VAL A 192 15.47 -13.92 -6.73
N LYS A 193 15.36 -15.11 -6.13
CA LYS A 193 16.29 -15.54 -5.07
C LYS A 193 17.73 -15.60 -5.62
N GLY A 194 18.66 -14.99 -4.91
CA GLY A 194 20.08 -14.89 -5.30
C GLY A 194 20.41 -13.73 -6.25
N GLU A 195 19.42 -12.96 -6.71
CA GLU A 195 19.68 -11.73 -7.46
C GLU A 195 19.83 -10.53 -6.52
N ALA A 196 20.91 -9.77 -6.69
CA ALA A 196 21.10 -8.50 -6.01
C ALA A 196 20.14 -7.42 -6.52
N ASN A 197 19.64 -6.60 -5.60
CA ASN A 197 18.75 -5.48 -5.86
C ASN A 197 19.26 -4.20 -5.22
N ILE A 198 18.85 -3.05 -5.75
CA ILE A 198 19.19 -1.74 -5.17
C ILE A 198 18.54 -1.63 -3.78
N SER A 199 19.36 -1.32 -2.77
CA SER A 199 18.93 -1.15 -1.38
C SER A 199 18.37 0.24 -1.08
N TYR A 200 18.87 1.28 -1.77
CA TYR A 200 18.33 2.65 -1.70
C TYR A 200 17.02 2.75 -2.50
N ILE A 201 15.98 2.11 -1.97
CA ILE A 201 14.62 2.06 -2.49
C ILE A 201 13.63 2.33 -1.35
N CYS A 202 12.34 2.46 -1.66
CA CYS A 202 11.28 2.83 -0.73
C CYS A 202 11.41 4.27 -0.18
N SER A 203 10.27 4.92 0.00
CA SER A 203 10.18 6.21 0.69
C SER A 203 10.61 6.06 2.15
N ARG A 204 11.39 7.03 2.64
CA ARG A 204 12.20 6.92 3.87
C ARG A 204 11.43 6.43 5.10
N PHE A 205 10.27 7.03 5.40
CA PHE A 205 9.50 6.72 6.62
C PHE A 205 8.93 5.29 6.64
N TYR A 206 8.81 4.66 5.48
CA TYR A 206 8.25 3.32 5.29
C TYR A 206 9.33 2.29 4.93
N ARG A 207 10.60 2.70 4.92
CA ARG A 207 11.74 1.87 4.52
C ARG A 207 12.08 0.87 5.61
N ALA A 208 12.13 -0.41 5.23
CA ALA A 208 12.51 -1.51 6.12
C ALA A 208 13.98 -1.40 6.58
N PRO A 209 14.31 -1.82 7.81
CA PRO A 209 15.64 -1.60 8.38
C PRO A 209 16.75 -2.32 7.60
N GLU A 210 16.49 -3.51 7.02
CA GLU A 210 17.46 -4.22 6.16
C GLU A 210 17.89 -3.40 4.94
N LEU A 211 17.00 -2.56 4.39
CA LEU A 211 17.34 -1.64 3.30
C LEU A 211 18.24 -0.49 3.78
N ILE A 212 18.04 -0.02 5.02
CA ILE A 212 18.89 0.99 5.67
C ILE A 212 20.28 0.41 5.94
N PHE A 213 20.35 -0.87 6.33
CA PHE A 213 21.60 -1.63 6.46
C PHE A 213 22.23 -2.01 5.11
N GLY A 214 21.61 -1.64 3.98
CA GLY A 214 22.18 -1.81 2.65
C GLY A 214 22.05 -3.23 2.08
N ALA A 215 21.15 -4.06 2.61
CA ALA A 215 20.90 -5.40 2.08
C ALA A 215 20.47 -5.33 0.60
N THR A 216 21.04 -6.19 -0.24
CA THR A 216 20.72 -6.29 -1.67
C THR A 216 19.88 -7.52 -2.01
N GLU A 217 19.87 -8.52 -1.12
CA GLU A 217 19.08 -9.76 -1.23
C GLU A 217 17.90 -9.76 -0.25
N TYR A 218 17.08 -8.71 -0.30
CA TYR A 218 15.84 -8.62 0.46
C TYR A 218 14.68 -9.33 -0.25
N THR A 219 13.59 -9.56 0.47
CA THR A 219 12.38 -10.24 -0.04
C THR A 219 11.17 -9.31 -0.06
N THR A 220 10.00 -9.82 -0.44
CA THR A 220 8.71 -9.10 -0.36
C THR A 220 8.35 -8.66 1.06
N SER A 221 9.02 -9.20 2.09
CA SER A 221 8.87 -8.80 3.50
C SER A 221 9.12 -7.32 3.77
N ILE A 222 9.80 -6.58 2.88
CA ILE A 222 9.95 -5.13 3.01
C ILE A 222 8.60 -4.40 2.85
N ASP A 223 7.70 -4.91 2.01
CA ASP A 223 6.36 -4.33 1.85
C ASP A 223 5.50 -4.57 3.10
N ILE A 224 5.73 -5.69 3.80
CA ILE A 224 5.06 -5.99 5.08
C ILE A 224 5.46 -4.98 6.16
N TRP A 225 6.75 -4.64 6.22
CA TRP A 225 7.24 -3.57 7.10
C TRP A 225 6.57 -2.23 6.74
N SER A 226 6.58 -1.86 5.47
CA SER A 226 5.94 -0.63 4.99
C SER A 226 4.45 -0.58 5.33
N ALA A 227 3.73 -1.70 5.19
CA ALA A 227 2.33 -1.82 5.58
C ALA A 227 2.12 -1.68 7.09
N GLY A 228 3.06 -2.19 7.91
CA GLY A 228 3.09 -1.95 9.36
C GLY A 228 3.26 -0.46 9.71
N CYS A 229 4.13 0.25 9.00
CA CYS A 229 4.26 1.71 9.15
C CYS A 229 2.98 2.44 8.76
N VAL A 230 2.30 2.03 7.66
CA VAL A 230 1.01 2.61 7.24
C VAL A 230 -0.09 2.34 8.28
N LEU A 231 -0.18 1.12 8.82
CA LEU A 231 -1.12 0.80 9.90
C LEU A 231 -0.87 1.69 11.12
N ALA A 232 0.38 1.81 11.56
CA ALA A 232 0.73 2.67 12.69
C ALA A 232 0.37 4.15 12.43
N GLU A 233 0.64 4.66 11.23
CA GLU A 233 0.28 6.03 10.85
C GLU A 233 -1.25 6.25 10.81
N LEU A 234 -2.03 5.28 10.35
CA LEU A 234 -3.50 5.34 10.42
C LEU A 234 -4.02 5.38 11.86
N LEU A 235 -3.35 4.68 12.79
CA LEU A 235 -3.70 4.65 14.21
C LEU A 235 -3.26 5.92 14.95
N LEU A 236 -2.11 6.50 14.58
CA LEU A 236 -1.50 7.65 15.25
C LEU A 236 -1.90 9.00 14.65
N GLY A 237 -2.31 9.02 13.38
CA GLY A 237 -2.55 10.25 12.60
C GLY A 237 -1.27 10.91 12.07
N GLN A 238 -0.10 10.34 12.32
CA GLN A 238 1.21 10.84 11.88
C GLN A 238 2.20 9.68 11.65
N PRO A 239 3.27 9.87 10.85
CA PRO A 239 4.25 8.81 10.59
C PRO A 239 4.90 8.27 11.87
N LEU A 240 5.01 6.94 11.98
CA LEU A 240 5.62 6.29 13.14
C LEU A 240 7.13 6.55 13.27
N PHE A 241 7.83 6.59 12.13
CA PHE A 241 9.29 6.74 12.07
C PHE A 241 9.69 7.92 11.17
N PRO A 242 9.58 9.17 11.65
CA PRO A 242 9.83 10.37 10.84
C PRO A 242 11.33 10.74 10.80
N GLY A 243 12.19 9.85 10.30
CA GLY A 243 13.64 10.12 10.24
C GLY A 243 14.05 11.14 9.18
N GLU A 244 14.93 12.09 9.52
CA GLU A 244 15.36 13.14 8.57
C GLU A 244 16.30 12.61 7.46
N ASN A 245 17.08 11.58 7.77
CA ASN A 245 18.05 10.92 6.87
C ASN A 245 18.12 9.41 7.18
N ALA A 246 18.98 8.65 6.50
CA ALA A 246 19.05 7.18 6.69
C ALA A 246 19.42 6.79 8.13
N VAL A 247 20.35 7.51 8.77
CA VAL A 247 20.75 7.28 10.16
C VAL A 247 19.63 7.70 11.12
N GLY A 248 19.04 8.88 10.90
CA GLY A 248 17.89 9.35 11.68
C GLY A 248 16.69 8.40 11.61
N GLN A 249 16.43 7.79 10.44
CA GLN A 249 15.40 6.78 10.28
C GLN A 249 15.64 5.56 11.17
N LEU A 250 16.89 5.07 11.23
CA LEU A 250 17.26 3.96 12.10
C LEU A 250 17.14 4.33 13.59
N VAL A 251 17.48 5.57 13.95
CA VAL A 251 17.30 6.08 15.32
C VAL A 251 15.83 6.05 15.73
N GLU A 252 14.91 6.51 14.88
CA GLU A 252 13.46 6.45 15.19
C GLU A 252 12.97 5.00 15.36
N ILE A 253 13.46 4.07 14.54
CA ILE A 253 13.14 2.64 14.69
C ILE A 253 13.65 2.10 16.04
N ILE A 254 14.90 2.39 16.39
CA ILE A 254 15.52 1.94 17.65
C ILE A 254 14.81 2.52 18.87
N LYS A 255 14.32 3.76 18.82
CA LYS A 255 13.53 4.33 19.92
C LYS A 255 12.31 3.47 20.25
N VAL A 256 11.64 2.90 19.23
CA VAL A 256 10.45 2.08 19.42
C VAL A 256 10.81 0.62 19.72
N LEU A 257 11.59 -0.02 18.85
CA LEU A 257 11.89 -1.45 18.90
C LEU A 257 13.05 -1.81 19.85
N GLY A 258 13.81 -0.82 20.33
CA GLY A 258 15.08 -1.02 21.01
C GLY A 258 16.23 -1.31 20.04
N THR A 259 17.43 -1.42 20.58
CA THR A 259 18.64 -1.71 19.81
C THR A 259 18.57 -3.13 19.25
N PRO A 260 18.78 -3.34 17.92
CA PRO A 260 18.75 -4.67 17.34
C PRO A 260 19.88 -5.53 17.92
N THR A 261 19.57 -6.78 18.21
CA THR A 261 20.55 -7.78 18.62
C THR A 261 21.50 -8.12 17.47
N ARG A 262 22.64 -8.76 17.79
CA ARG A 262 23.60 -9.20 16.78
C ARG A 262 22.99 -10.17 15.75
N GLU A 263 22.08 -11.04 16.21
CA GLU A 263 21.40 -11.99 15.33
C GLU A 263 20.41 -11.27 14.40
N GLU A 264 19.66 -10.29 14.91
CA GLU A 264 18.77 -9.48 14.06
C GLU A 264 19.54 -8.67 13.02
N ILE A 265 20.69 -8.08 13.38
CA ILE A 265 21.56 -7.40 12.41
C ILE A 265 22.02 -8.38 11.33
N ARG A 266 22.45 -9.58 11.72
CA ARG A 266 22.88 -10.64 10.78
C ARG A 266 21.74 -11.07 9.85
N CYS A 267 20.52 -11.20 10.36
CA CYS A 267 19.33 -11.51 9.57
C CYS A 267 18.97 -10.39 8.58
N MET A 268 19.21 -9.13 8.96
CA MET A 268 18.97 -7.97 8.09
C MET A 268 20.03 -7.82 7.00
N ASN A 269 21.31 -7.88 7.36
CA ASN A 269 22.42 -7.88 6.42
C ASN A 269 23.64 -8.63 7.01
N PRO A 270 23.95 -9.85 6.52
CA PRO A 270 25.05 -10.64 7.07
C PRO A 270 26.43 -10.05 6.79
N ASN A 271 26.55 -9.17 5.79
CA ASN A 271 27.80 -8.50 5.42
C ASN A 271 28.06 -7.22 6.23
N TYR A 272 27.15 -6.85 7.13
CA TYR A 272 27.28 -5.64 7.92
C TYR A 272 28.14 -5.91 9.17
N THR A 273 29.41 -5.48 9.12
CA THR A 273 30.43 -5.85 10.13
C THR A 273 30.69 -4.80 11.20
N ASP A 274 30.30 -3.54 10.98
CA ASP A 274 30.65 -2.43 11.87
C ASP A 274 29.43 -1.61 12.23
N PHE A 275 29.03 -1.60 13.51
CA PHE A 275 28.46 -0.42 14.19
C PHE A 275 28.29 -0.71 15.68
N ARG A 276 28.62 0.26 16.55
CA ARG A 276 28.21 0.25 17.96
C ARG A 276 26.98 1.13 18.12
N PHE A 277 25.83 0.52 18.35
CA PHE A 277 24.65 1.27 18.75
C PHE A 277 24.67 1.53 20.26
N PRO A 278 24.18 2.69 20.72
CA PRO A 278 23.83 2.84 22.13
C PRO A 278 22.81 1.76 22.50
N GLN A 279 22.92 1.20 23.71
CA GLN A 279 22.00 0.17 24.18
C GLN A 279 20.72 0.85 24.68
N ILE A 280 19.68 0.80 23.85
CA ILE A 280 18.35 1.37 24.12
C ILE A 280 17.39 0.20 24.31
N LYS A 281 16.72 0.15 25.47
CA LYS A 281 15.69 -0.85 25.72
C LYS A 281 14.46 -0.54 24.87
N ALA A 282 13.85 -1.58 24.32
CA ALA A 282 12.59 -1.47 23.61
C ALA A 282 11.53 -0.78 24.47
N HIS A 283 10.79 0.15 23.88
CA HIS A 283 9.59 0.68 24.52
C HIS A 283 8.47 -0.36 24.41
N PRO A 284 7.81 -0.75 25.51
CA PRO A 284 6.65 -1.61 25.41
C PRO A 284 5.62 -0.96 24.50
N TRP A 285 5.12 -1.67 23.49
CA TRP A 285 4.19 -1.11 22.49
C TRP A 285 2.99 -0.37 23.08
N HIS A 286 2.47 -0.86 24.22
CA HIS A 286 1.38 -0.20 24.94
C HIS A 286 1.75 1.20 25.46
N LYS A 287 3.04 1.50 25.70
CA LYS A 287 3.57 2.82 26.10
C LYS A 287 3.98 3.69 24.92
N VAL A 288 4.41 3.09 23.80
CA VAL A 288 4.78 3.83 22.59
C VAL A 288 3.62 4.76 22.19
N TRP A 289 2.39 4.25 22.27
CA TRP A 289 1.20 5.04 21.91
C TRP A 289 0.89 6.16 22.89
N PHE A 290 1.20 6.01 24.18
CA PHE A 290 1.08 7.11 25.15
C PHE A 290 2.11 8.22 24.88
N LEU A 291 3.33 7.88 24.45
CA LEU A 291 4.37 8.88 24.16
C LEU A 291 4.00 9.73 22.95
N PHE A 292 3.61 9.10 21.83
CA PHE A 292 3.20 9.84 20.64
C PHE A 292 1.89 10.61 20.87
N TYR A 293 0.96 10.05 21.63
CA TYR A 293 -0.29 10.75 21.96
C TYR A 293 -0.05 11.97 22.84
N HIS A 294 0.86 11.91 23.82
CA HIS A 294 1.23 13.06 24.64
C HIS A 294 1.88 14.17 23.79
N GLU A 295 2.76 13.82 22.86
CA GLU A 295 3.42 14.77 21.96
C GLU A 295 2.44 15.46 20.99
N VAL A 296 1.48 14.71 20.44
CA VAL A 296 0.37 15.24 19.62
C VAL A 296 -0.59 16.10 20.45
N MET A 297 -0.95 15.71 21.67
CA MET A 297 -1.82 16.52 22.53
C MET A 297 -1.15 17.82 23.00
N THR A 298 0.17 17.79 23.24
CA THR A 298 0.94 18.98 23.64
C THR A 298 1.02 20.00 22.49
N SER A 299 1.07 19.54 21.24
CA SER A 299 1.05 20.44 20.06
C SER A 299 -0.34 20.96 19.70
N LEU A 300 -1.40 20.20 19.99
CA LEU A 300 -2.80 20.62 19.77
C LEU A 300 -3.32 21.62 20.81
N PHE A 301 -2.72 21.69 22.01
CA PHE A 301 -3.13 22.62 23.08
C PHE A 301 -1.94 23.41 23.65
N PRO A 302 -1.45 24.45 22.95
CA PRO A 302 -0.21 25.15 23.30
C PRO A 302 -0.33 26.18 24.44
N PHE A 303 -1.50 26.41 25.04
CA PHE A 303 -1.67 27.45 26.06
C PHE A 303 -1.68 26.92 27.50
N HIS A 304 -0.59 27.23 28.21
CA HIS A 304 -0.47 27.45 29.66
C HIS A 304 -1.27 26.51 30.58
N CYS A 305 -0.71 25.33 30.86
CA CYS A 305 -0.93 24.73 32.16
C CYS A 305 0.39 24.21 32.72
N ASN A 306 0.81 24.76 33.85
CA ASN A 306 2.02 24.37 34.57
C ASN A 306 1.79 22.96 35.14
N MET A 307 2.08 21.96 34.33
CA MET A 307 1.60 20.58 34.45
C MET A 307 2.34 19.75 35.50
N LYS A 308 2.83 20.38 36.58
CA LYS A 308 3.60 19.65 37.59
C LYS A 308 2.75 19.04 38.70
N HIS A 309 1.64 19.63 39.16
CA HIS A 309 0.96 19.12 40.36
C HIS A 309 -0.59 19.07 40.33
N PHE A 310 -1.26 19.52 39.28
CA PHE A 310 -2.72 19.45 39.16
C PHE A 310 -3.11 19.07 37.73
N GLY A 311 -3.38 17.79 37.45
CA GLY A 311 -3.79 17.38 36.09
C GLY A 311 -3.76 15.89 35.78
N LEU A 312 -3.13 15.06 36.62
CA LEU A 312 -3.12 13.60 36.42
C LEU A 312 -4.47 12.92 36.70
N ARG A 313 -5.47 13.61 37.28
CA ARG A 313 -6.82 13.02 37.49
C ARG A 313 -7.83 13.38 36.39
N LEU A 314 -7.79 14.60 35.86
CA LEU A 314 -8.71 15.00 34.77
C LEU A 314 -8.27 14.42 33.41
N CYS A 315 -6.96 14.25 33.20
CA CYS A 315 -6.36 13.56 32.05
C CYS A 315 -6.59 12.03 32.06
N PHE A 316 -7.16 11.47 33.12
CA PHE A 316 -7.58 10.06 33.14
C PHE A 316 -9.08 9.88 32.91
N GLN A 317 -9.91 10.87 33.28
CA GLN A 317 -11.37 10.80 33.17
C GLN A 317 -11.91 11.16 31.77
N VAL A 318 -11.14 11.86 30.93
CA VAL A 318 -11.51 12.18 29.53
C VAL A 318 -10.87 11.19 28.52
N PHE A 319 -9.82 10.45 28.89
CA PHE A 319 -8.96 9.67 27.97
C PHE A 319 -9.22 8.16 28.03
N HIS A 320 -10.43 7.73 27.68
CA HIS A 320 -10.83 6.33 27.67
C HIS A 320 -11.04 5.73 26.27
N LYS A 321 -10.00 5.74 25.42
CA LYS A 321 -9.80 4.65 24.45
C LYS A 321 -8.34 4.22 24.43
N ARG A 322 -8.02 3.25 25.28
CA ARG A 322 -6.80 2.44 25.14
C ARG A 322 -6.79 1.86 23.73
N MET A 323 -5.65 1.96 23.03
CA MET A 323 -5.46 1.31 21.73
C MET A 323 -5.88 -0.17 21.83
N PRO A 324 -6.63 -0.72 20.87
CA PRO A 324 -7.00 -2.14 20.89
C PRO A 324 -5.76 -3.01 21.04
N PRO A 325 -5.73 -3.97 22.00
CA PRO A 325 -4.61 -4.89 22.16
C PRO A 325 -4.24 -5.63 20.87
N GLU A 326 -5.25 -5.95 20.05
CA GLU A 326 -5.08 -6.64 18.76
C GLU A 326 -4.39 -5.75 17.72
N ALA A 327 -4.56 -4.42 17.78
CA ALA A 327 -3.85 -3.50 16.92
C ALA A 327 -2.35 -3.45 17.27
N ILE A 328 -2.05 -3.47 18.57
CA ILE A 328 -0.68 -3.54 19.09
C ILE A 328 -0.02 -4.87 18.69
N ASP A 329 -0.72 -5.99 18.89
CA ASP A 329 -0.22 -7.32 18.53
C ASP A 329 0.08 -7.39 17.03
N LEU A 330 -0.84 -6.93 16.18
CA LEU A 330 -0.64 -6.89 14.74
C LEU A 330 0.57 -6.04 14.35
N ALA A 331 0.68 -4.81 14.86
CA ALA A 331 1.83 -3.95 14.58
C ALA A 331 3.16 -4.60 14.99
N SER A 332 3.18 -5.29 16.14
CA SER A 332 4.37 -5.99 16.62
C SER A 332 4.78 -7.17 15.72
N ARG A 333 3.83 -7.88 15.09
CA ARG A 333 4.12 -8.98 14.15
C ARG A 333 4.61 -8.49 12.78
N LEU A 334 4.32 -7.24 12.42
CA LEU A 334 4.72 -6.62 11.16
C LEU A 334 6.07 -5.91 11.27
N LEU A 335 6.30 -5.21 12.39
CA LEU A 335 7.46 -4.35 12.64
C LEU A 335 8.55 -5.11 13.40
N GLN A 336 9.10 -6.13 12.75
CA GLN A 336 10.22 -6.95 13.24
C GLN A 336 11.51 -6.61 12.49
N TYR A 337 12.65 -6.59 13.20
CA TYR A 337 13.96 -6.43 12.57
C TYR A 337 14.27 -7.57 11.62
N SER A 338 14.17 -8.81 12.11
CA SER A 338 14.40 -10.01 11.29
C SER A 338 13.30 -10.15 10.23
N PRO A 339 13.62 -10.06 8.93
CA PRO A 339 12.61 -10.04 7.87
C PRO A 339 11.75 -11.31 7.82
N SER A 340 12.33 -12.46 8.19
CA SER A 340 11.66 -13.76 8.24
C SER A 340 10.69 -13.94 9.41
N LEU A 341 10.76 -13.09 10.44
CA LEU A 341 9.83 -13.13 11.57
C LEU A 341 8.58 -12.28 11.34
N ARG A 342 8.55 -11.48 10.27
CA ARG A 342 7.34 -10.74 9.88
C ARG A 342 6.30 -11.73 9.38
N CYS A 343 5.06 -11.60 9.83
CA CYS A 343 3.98 -12.39 9.24
C CYS A 343 3.81 -12.03 7.76
N THR A 344 3.35 -12.99 6.97
CA THR A 344 2.99 -12.76 5.57
C THR A 344 1.75 -11.87 5.47
N ALA A 345 1.52 -11.27 4.30
CA ALA A 345 0.32 -10.47 4.07
C ALA A 345 -0.98 -11.27 4.28
N LEU A 346 -0.97 -12.56 3.91
CA LEU A 346 -2.15 -13.43 4.08
C LEU A 346 -2.40 -13.79 5.55
N GLU A 347 -1.34 -14.06 6.32
CA GLU A 347 -1.44 -14.25 7.78
C GLU A 347 -1.89 -12.98 8.49
N ALA A 348 -1.42 -11.80 8.03
CA ALA A 348 -1.89 -10.52 8.54
C ALA A 348 -3.40 -10.36 8.31
N CYS A 349 -3.92 -10.68 7.11
CA CYS A 349 -5.36 -10.69 6.85
C CYS A 349 -6.11 -11.57 7.86
N ALA A 350 -5.56 -12.72 8.26
CA ALA A 350 -6.17 -13.66 9.22
C ALA A 350 -6.15 -13.20 10.69
N HIS A 351 -5.49 -12.08 11.00
CA HIS A 351 -5.29 -11.62 12.36
C HIS A 351 -6.61 -11.24 13.09
N PRO A 352 -6.70 -11.44 14.43
CA PRO A 352 -7.87 -11.05 15.24
C PRO A 352 -8.27 -9.58 15.18
N PHE A 353 -7.32 -8.69 14.87
CA PHE A 353 -7.61 -7.27 14.66
C PHE A 353 -8.74 -7.03 13.62
N PHE A 354 -8.88 -7.95 12.66
CA PHE A 354 -9.88 -7.87 11.59
C PHE A 354 -11.16 -8.65 11.87
N ASP A 355 -11.38 -9.19 13.07
CA ASP A 355 -12.56 -10.02 13.37
C ASP A 355 -13.88 -9.29 13.27
N GLU A 356 -13.89 -8.02 13.63
CA GLU A 356 -15.05 -7.15 13.43
C GLU A 356 -15.48 -7.10 11.95
N LEU A 357 -14.54 -7.19 10.99
CA LEU A 357 -14.88 -7.20 9.56
C LEU A 357 -15.56 -8.51 9.13
N ARG A 358 -15.33 -9.60 9.87
CA ARG A 358 -15.87 -10.93 9.61
C ARG A 358 -17.21 -11.17 10.30
N ASP A 359 -17.72 -10.21 11.06
CA ASP A 359 -19.06 -10.30 11.62
C ASP A 359 -20.09 -10.12 10.48
N PRO A 360 -21.08 -11.02 10.31
CA PRO A 360 -22.12 -10.85 9.30
C PRO A 360 -22.94 -9.54 9.44
N ASN A 361 -22.95 -8.96 10.64
CA ASN A 361 -23.62 -7.71 10.95
C ASN A 361 -22.70 -6.49 10.86
N ALA A 362 -21.42 -6.66 10.50
CA ALA A 362 -20.49 -5.54 10.33
C ALA A 362 -20.99 -4.57 9.25
N ARG A 363 -21.03 -3.28 9.57
CA ARG A 363 -21.45 -2.21 8.66
C ARG A 363 -20.51 -1.02 8.76
N LEU A 364 -20.51 -0.20 7.72
CA LEU A 364 -19.88 1.11 7.75
C LEU A 364 -20.60 2.02 8.76
N PRO A 365 -19.94 3.07 9.30
CA PRO A 365 -20.56 4.02 10.22
C PRO A 365 -21.85 4.69 9.69
N ASN A 366 -22.01 4.78 8.36
CA ASN A 366 -23.21 5.32 7.71
C ASN A 366 -24.32 4.26 7.50
N GLY A 367 -24.18 3.06 8.06
CA GLY A 367 -25.13 1.95 7.96
C GLY A 367 -25.03 1.11 6.68
N ARG A 368 -24.21 1.52 5.68
CA ARG A 368 -24.02 0.76 4.44
C ARG A 368 -23.21 -0.52 4.69
N SER A 369 -23.37 -1.50 3.82
CA SER A 369 -22.56 -2.73 3.83
C SER A 369 -21.08 -2.43 3.57
N LEU A 370 -20.20 -3.26 4.13
CA LEU A 370 -18.77 -3.25 3.79
C LEU A 370 -18.57 -3.65 2.31
N PRO A 371 -17.49 -3.20 1.64
CA PRO A 371 -17.13 -3.68 0.30
C PRO A 371 -16.81 -5.18 0.31
N PRO A 372 -16.71 -5.85 -0.86
CA PRO A 372 -16.32 -7.26 -0.91
C PRO A 372 -14.93 -7.52 -0.32
N LEU A 373 -14.87 -8.22 0.82
CA LEU A 373 -13.62 -8.52 1.54
C LEU A 373 -13.16 -9.97 1.39
N PHE A 374 -14.10 -10.91 1.26
CA PHE A 374 -13.84 -12.35 1.41
C PHE A 374 -13.90 -13.13 0.08
N ASN A 375 -13.94 -12.41 -1.05
CA ASN A 375 -13.95 -12.96 -2.40
C ASN A 375 -12.54 -13.35 -2.88
N PHE A 376 -11.83 -14.11 -2.06
CA PHE A 376 -10.48 -14.58 -2.32
C PHE A 376 -10.40 -15.47 -3.57
N LYS A 377 -9.30 -15.39 -4.33
CA LYS A 377 -9.04 -16.21 -5.52
C LYS A 377 -7.67 -16.90 -5.43
N GLN A 378 -6.76 -16.60 -6.36
CA GLN A 378 -5.44 -17.22 -6.47
C GLN A 378 -4.52 -16.88 -5.29
N GLU A 379 -4.82 -15.83 -4.52
CA GLU A 379 -4.01 -15.43 -3.37
C GLU A 379 -4.03 -16.45 -2.21
N LEU A 380 -4.95 -17.42 -2.21
CA LEU A 380 -4.98 -18.54 -1.26
C LEU A 380 -4.09 -19.73 -1.66
N SER A 381 -3.40 -19.65 -2.81
CA SER A 381 -2.52 -20.73 -3.26
C SER A 381 -1.44 -21.02 -2.21
N GLY A 382 -1.35 -22.28 -1.77
CA GLY A 382 -0.41 -22.72 -0.74
C GLY A 382 -0.82 -22.41 0.70
N ALA A 383 -1.99 -21.78 0.94
CA ALA A 383 -2.51 -21.54 2.28
C ALA A 383 -3.00 -22.86 2.93
N SER A 384 -2.77 -23.01 4.24
CA SER A 384 -3.29 -24.17 4.97
C SER A 384 -4.82 -24.11 5.11
N PRO A 385 -5.51 -25.26 5.28
CA PRO A 385 -6.95 -25.29 5.52
C PRO A 385 -7.38 -24.44 6.73
N GLU A 386 -6.57 -24.41 7.79
CA GLU A 386 -6.81 -23.60 8.99
C GLU A 386 -6.78 -22.12 8.65
N LEU A 387 -5.78 -21.68 7.87
CA LEU A 387 -5.66 -20.29 7.43
C LEU A 387 -6.84 -19.88 6.54
N VAL A 388 -7.24 -20.75 5.60
CA VAL A 388 -8.42 -20.51 4.74
C VAL A 388 -9.69 -20.40 5.57
N SER A 389 -9.88 -21.29 6.55
CA SER A 389 -11.04 -21.26 7.46
C SER A 389 -11.11 -19.98 8.29
N ARG A 390 -9.94 -19.40 8.61
CA ARG A 390 -9.82 -18.13 9.34
C ARG A 390 -10.10 -16.91 8.46
N LEU A 391 -9.74 -16.99 7.19
CA LEU A 391 -9.93 -15.90 6.21
C LEU A 391 -11.36 -15.81 5.71
N ILE A 392 -12.00 -16.93 5.40
CA ILE A 392 -13.36 -16.97 4.84
C ILE A 392 -14.37 -17.35 5.94
N PRO A 393 -15.10 -16.38 6.51
CA PRO A 393 -16.04 -16.66 7.58
C PRO A 393 -17.18 -17.57 7.10
N GLU A 394 -17.76 -18.32 8.04
CA GLU A 394 -18.71 -19.38 7.73
C GLU A 394 -19.94 -18.91 6.93
N HIS A 395 -20.46 -17.73 7.24
CA HIS A 395 -21.61 -17.16 6.52
C HIS A 395 -21.29 -16.88 5.04
N VAL A 396 -20.04 -16.53 4.70
CA VAL A 396 -19.58 -16.38 3.30
C VAL A 396 -19.43 -17.74 2.64
N ARG A 397 -18.86 -18.73 3.35
CA ARG A 397 -18.72 -20.11 2.82
C ARG A 397 -20.08 -20.71 2.44
N ARG A 398 -21.09 -20.49 3.27
CA ARG A 398 -22.48 -20.91 3.01
C ARG A 398 -23.08 -20.19 1.80
N GLN A 399 -22.85 -18.89 1.65
CA GLN A 399 -23.32 -18.10 0.50
C GLN A 399 -22.64 -18.50 -0.82
N MET A 400 -21.36 -18.88 -0.78
CA MET A 400 -20.60 -19.31 -1.97
C MET A 400 -20.89 -20.76 -2.40
N GLY A 401 -21.72 -21.51 -1.65
CA GLY A 401 -22.10 -22.88 -2.03
C GLY A 401 -20.96 -23.90 -1.94
N LEU A 402 -20.02 -23.74 -1.01
CA LEU A 402 -18.94 -24.71 -0.82
C LEU A 402 -19.42 -25.93 -0.02
N ASN A 403 -19.91 -26.94 -0.75
CA ASN A 403 -19.72 -28.36 -0.40
C ASN A 403 -18.22 -28.71 -0.48
N ILE A 404 -17.38 -28.12 0.38
CA ILE A 404 -16.00 -28.59 0.61
C ILE A 404 -15.96 -29.24 1.99
N PHE A 405 -16.63 -30.37 2.11
CA PHE A 405 -16.24 -31.53 2.92
C PHE A 405 -17.02 -32.70 2.32
N PRO A 406 -16.38 -33.79 1.82
CA PRO A 406 -17.10 -35.04 1.77
C PRO A 406 -17.47 -35.35 3.23
N SER A 407 -18.75 -35.60 3.45
CA SER A 407 -19.26 -36.18 4.69
C SER A 407 -18.33 -37.29 5.13
N VAL A 408 -17.72 -37.11 6.31
CA VAL A 408 -17.06 -38.21 7.02
C VAL A 408 -18.20 -39.08 7.53
N THR A 409 -18.47 -40.16 6.80
CA THR A 409 -19.11 -41.38 7.32
C THR A 409 -18.04 -42.38 7.69
#